data_AF-Q24276-F1
#
_entry.id   AF-Q24276-F1
#
_cell.length_a   1.000
_cell.length_b   1.000
_cell.length_c   1.000
_cell.angle_alpha   90.00
_cell.angle_beta   90.00
_cell.angle_gamma   90.00
#
_symmetry.space_group_name_H-M   'P 1'
#
loop_
_entity.id
_entity.type
_entity.pdbx_description
1 polymer ?
#
loop_
_entity_poly.entity_id
_entity_poly.type
_entity_poly.pdbx_seq_one_letter_code
_entity_poly.pdbx_strand_id
1 'polypeptide(L)'
;MVDYSKWKNIEISDDEDDTHPNIDTPSLFRWRHQARVERMAEMDHEKDELKKKRQSYQARLMDVKERISKKDGDEEALKKELEKIEAEGKELDRIESEMIKKEKKTPWNVDTISKPGFEKTVINKKAGRKPDENLSEEEREQRMKQFVKENEKLCQQYGMLRKYDDSKRFLQEHLHLVGEETANYLVIWSINLEMEEKHELMAHVAHQCICMQYILELAKQLDVDPRACVSSFFSKIQHCHPEYRAQFDSEIEGFKGRIQKRAQEKIQEAIAQAEEEERKERLGPGGLDPADVFESLPDELKACFESRDVELLQKTIAAMPVDVAKLHMKRCVDSGLWVPNAADLEGDKKEEDDSDDVAGGEEKTDDAKSESAAKEEPIYTGVSTEDVD
;
A
#
# COMPACT_ATOMS: atom_id res chain seq x y z
N MET A 1 -36.14 -35.37 24.51
CA MET A 1 -36.00 -35.35 23.04
C MET A 1 -36.36 -33.96 22.59
N VAL A 2 -35.48 -33.29 21.86
CA VAL A 2 -35.74 -31.95 21.30
C VAL A 2 -36.71 -32.08 20.13
N ASP A 3 -37.72 -31.21 20.04
CA ASP A 3 -38.78 -31.30 19.04
C ASP A 3 -38.64 -30.21 17.95
N TYR A 4 -38.38 -30.66 16.72
CA TYR A 4 -38.34 -29.83 15.52
C TYR A 4 -39.61 -29.96 14.66
N SER A 5 -40.69 -30.55 15.21
CA SER A 5 -41.95 -30.80 14.49
C SER A 5 -42.60 -29.55 13.91
N LYS A 6 -42.29 -28.38 14.49
CA LYS A 6 -42.73 -27.07 13.99
C LYS A 6 -42.41 -26.86 12.51
N TRP A 7 -41.28 -27.39 12.02
CA TRP A 7 -40.78 -27.19 10.65
C TRP A 7 -41.06 -28.38 9.72
N LYS A 8 -41.93 -29.32 10.10
CA LYS A 8 -42.23 -30.51 9.27
C LYS A 8 -43.05 -30.21 8.01
N ASN A 9 -43.80 -29.11 8.01
CA ASN A 9 -44.73 -28.76 6.94
C ASN A 9 -44.32 -27.42 6.32
N ILE A 10 -43.21 -27.42 5.59
CA ILE A 10 -42.73 -26.26 4.82
C ILE A 10 -43.08 -26.51 3.35
N GLU A 11 -43.69 -25.52 2.72
CA GLU A 11 -44.03 -25.51 1.31
C GLU A 11 -43.13 -24.50 0.58
N ILE A 12 -42.32 -25.01 -0.33
CA ILE A 12 -41.41 -24.24 -1.19
C ILE A 12 -41.96 -24.35 -2.62
N SER A 13 -42.43 -23.24 -3.19
CA SER A 13 -43.06 -23.25 -4.52
C SER A 13 -42.09 -23.60 -5.64
N ASP A 14 -40.81 -23.31 -5.43
CA ASP A 14 -39.66 -23.52 -6.31
C ASP A 14 -38.74 -24.65 -5.81
N ASP A 15 -39.33 -25.68 -5.17
CA ASP A 15 -38.58 -26.87 -4.75
C ASP A 15 -38.07 -27.68 -5.96
N GLU A 16 -36.76 -27.56 -6.24
CA GLU A 16 -36.07 -28.26 -7.32
C GLU A 16 -35.95 -29.78 -7.11
N ASP A 17 -36.16 -30.27 -5.88
CA ASP A 17 -36.15 -31.70 -5.58
C ASP A 17 -37.51 -32.37 -5.86
N ASP A 18 -38.61 -31.61 -5.84
CA ASP A 18 -39.96 -32.09 -6.17
C ASP A 18 -40.32 -31.83 -7.64
N THR A 19 -39.65 -32.55 -8.52
CA THR A 19 -39.80 -32.43 -9.98
C THR A 19 -40.20 -33.75 -10.63
N HIS A 20 -40.59 -33.69 -11.91
CA HIS A 20 -40.93 -34.90 -12.67
C HIS A 20 -40.33 -34.79 -14.08
N PRO A 21 -39.69 -35.84 -14.63
CA PRO A 21 -39.03 -35.79 -15.94
C PRO A 21 -39.92 -35.35 -17.11
N ASN A 22 -41.24 -35.48 -16.97
CA ASN A 22 -42.22 -35.10 -17.99
C ASN A 22 -42.94 -33.77 -17.72
N ILE A 23 -42.55 -33.02 -16.69
CA ILE A 23 -43.16 -31.73 -16.33
C ILE A 23 -42.11 -30.63 -16.46
N ASP A 24 -42.48 -29.55 -17.13
CA ASP A 24 -41.65 -28.36 -17.27
C ASP A 24 -41.57 -27.61 -15.93
N THR A 25 -40.40 -27.66 -15.27
CA THR A 25 -40.21 -27.13 -13.91
C THR A 25 -40.43 -25.62 -13.79
N PRO A 26 -40.02 -24.75 -14.75
CA PRO A 26 -40.25 -23.31 -14.64
C PRO A 26 -41.73 -22.92 -14.74
N SER A 27 -42.57 -23.67 -15.46
CA SER A 27 -44.02 -23.46 -15.45
C SER A 27 -44.67 -24.07 -14.20
N LEU A 28 -44.18 -25.22 -13.73
CA LEU A 28 -44.62 -25.84 -12.48
C LEU A 28 -44.41 -24.94 -11.26
N PHE A 29 -43.23 -24.31 -11.11
CA PHE A 29 -42.95 -23.44 -9.96
C PHE A 29 -43.85 -22.21 -9.93
N ARG A 30 -44.09 -21.61 -11.11
CA ARG A 30 -45.06 -20.52 -11.25
C ARG A 30 -46.47 -20.97 -10.90
N TRP A 31 -46.86 -22.16 -11.33
CA TRP A 31 -48.17 -22.73 -11.00
C TRP A 31 -48.32 -23.02 -9.51
N ARG A 32 -47.31 -23.63 -8.86
CA ARG A 32 -47.29 -23.85 -7.41
C ARG A 32 -47.37 -22.53 -6.63
N HIS A 33 -46.62 -21.52 -7.06
CA HIS A 33 -46.70 -20.17 -6.49
C HIS A 33 -48.10 -19.58 -6.62
N GLN A 34 -48.70 -19.65 -7.82
CA GLN A 34 -50.05 -19.15 -8.07
C GLN A 34 -51.09 -19.88 -7.19
N ALA A 35 -51.03 -21.21 -7.12
CA ALA A 35 -51.92 -22.02 -6.29
C ALA A 35 -51.76 -21.71 -4.78
N ARG A 36 -50.55 -21.36 -4.34
CA ARG A 36 -50.30 -20.92 -2.96
C ARG A 36 -50.92 -19.55 -2.68
N VAL A 37 -50.74 -18.59 -3.59
CA VAL A 37 -51.32 -17.23 -3.48
C VAL A 37 -52.86 -17.31 -3.49
N GLU A 38 -53.45 -18.12 -4.37
CA GLU A 38 -54.89 -18.35 -4.44
C GLU A 38 -55.44 -18.95 -3.14
N ARG A 39 -54.82 -20.02 -2.61
CA ARG A 39 -55.22 -20.62 -1.32
C ARG A 39 -55.14 -19.64 -0.15
N MET A 40 -54.12 -18.76 -0.14
CA MET A 40 -54.01 -17.72 0.89
C MET A 40 -55.12 -16.66 0.75
N ALA A 41 -55.40 -16.21 -0.47
CA ALA A 41 -56.45 -15.24 -0.75
C ALA A 41 -57.86 -15.76 -0.37
N GLU A 42 -58.15 -17.03 -0.68
CA GLU A 42 -59.41 -17.68 -0.26
C GLU A 42 -59.55 -17.74 1.26
N MET A 43 -58.46 -18.10 1.95
CA MET A 43 -58.44 -18.19 3.41
C MET A 43 -58.63 -16.83 4.09
N ASP A 44 -58.02 -15.78 3.54
CA ASP A 44 -58.19 -14.42 4.03
C ASP A 44 -59.63 -13.92 3.79
N HIS A 45 -60.23 -14.25 2.64
CA HIS A 45 -61.64 -13.96 2.36
C HIS A 45 -62.59 -14.70 3.33
N GLU A 46 -62.35 -15.99 3.63
CA GLU A 46 -63.12 -16.74 4.62
C GLU A 46 -63.05 -16.09 6.02
N LYS A 47 -61.86 -15.62 6.44
CA LYS A 47 -61.67 -14.93 7.72
C LYS A 47 -62.42 -13.60 7.77
N ASP A 48 -62.35 -12.82 6.70
CA ASP A 48 -63.04 -11.53 6.62
C ASP A 48 -64.56 -11.69 6.66
N GLU A 49 -65.11 -12.67 5.96
CA GLU A 49 -66.54 -12.98 6.01
C GLU A 49 -66.98 -13.49 7.40
N LEU A 50 -66.18 -14.33 8.05
CA LEU A 50 -66.44 -14.77 9.43
C LEU A 50 -66.42 -13.59 10.40
N LYS A 51 -65.47 -12.66 10.24
CA LYS A 51 -65.37 -11.45 11.05
C LYS A 51 -66.59 -10.55 10.88
N LYS A 52 -67.07 -10.33 9.64
CA LYS A 52 -68.32 -9.58 9.37
C LYS A 52 -69.53 -10.24 10.01
N LYS A 53 -69.67 -11.56 9.88
CA LYS A 53 -70.75 -12.33 10.53
C LYS A 53 -70.69 -12.20 12.05
N ARG A 54 -69.50 -12.26 12.64
CA ARG A 54 -69.29 -12.10 14.09
C ARG A 54 -69.68 -10.70 14.57
N GLN A 55 -69.32 -9.66 13.82
CA GLN A 55 -69.71 -8.28 14.13
C GLN A 55 -71.23 -8.07 14.05
N SER A 56 -71.87 -8.59 13.01
CA SER A 56 -73.33 -8.54 12.85
C SER A 56 -74.07 -9.30 13.96
N TYR A 57 -73.59 -10.49 14.30
CA TYR A 57 -74.08 -11.28 15.43
C TYR A 57 -73.97 -10.52 16.75
N GLN A 58 -72.81 -9.92 17.04
CA GLN A 58 -72.60 -9.14 18.27
C GLN A 58 -73.55 -7.94 18.35
N ALA A 59 -73.76 -7.22 17.23
CA ALA A 59 -74.70 -6.11 17.17
C ALA A 59 -76.14 -6.55 17.43
N ARG A 60 -76.60 -7.64 16.79
CA ARG A 60 -77.94 -8.23 17.00
C ARG A 60 -78.14 -8.69 18.45
N LEU A 61 -77.14 -9.35 19.02
CA LEU A 61 -77.17 -9.82 20.40
C LEU A 61 -77.28 -8.67 21.40
N MET A 62 -76.55 -7.57 21.17
CA MET A 62 -76.63 -6.37 22.00
C MET A 62 -77.99 -5.67 21.89
N ASP A 63 -78.50 -5.48 20.66
CA ASP A 63 -79.82 -4.87 20.41
C ASP A 63 -80.95 -5.66 21.07
N VAL A 64 -80.98 -6.99 20.92
CA VAL A 64 -82.01 -7.82 21.53
C VAL A 64 -81.92 -7.83 23.06
N LYS A 65 -80.70 -7.88 23.63
CA LYS A 65 -80.52 -7.76 25.08
C LYS A 65 -80.97 -6.40 25.61
N GLU A 66 -80.72 -5.33 24.87
CA GLU A 66 -81.17 -3.98 25.23
C GLU A 66 -82.70 -3.87 25.18
N ARG A 67 -83.36 -4.41 24.16
CA ARG A 67 -84.84 -4.46 24.07
C ARG A 67 -85.47 -5.24 25.21
N ILE A 68 -84.88 -6.39 25.58
CA ILE A 68 -85.31 -7.17 26.75
C ILE A 68 -85.14 -6.36 28.05
N SER A 69 -84.02 -5.66 28.21
CA SER A 69 -83.77 -4.81 29.39
C SER A 69 -84.72 -3.61 29.49
N LYS A 70 -85.16 -3.04 28.35
CA LYS A 70 -86.11 -1.92 28.29
C LYS A 70 -87.58 -2.36 28.36
N LYS A 71 -87.86 -3.68 28.35
CA LYS A 71 -89.21 -4.26 28.22
C LYS A 71 -89.98 -3.71 27.01
N ASP A 72 -89.25 -3.45 25.93
CA ASP A 72 -89.78 -2.84 24.72
C ASP A 72 -90.09 -3.93 23.68
N GLY A 73 -91.29 -4.51 23.79
CA GLY A 73 -91.79 -5.55 22.89
C GLY A 73 -92.40 -6.77 23.62
N ASP A 74 -92.83 -7.75 22.83
CA ASP A 74 -93.34 -9.03 23.34
C ASP A 74 -92.19 -9.86 23.92
N GLU A 75 -92.20 -10.09 25.24
CA GLU A 75 -91.14 -10.80 25.96
C GLU A 75 -90.92 -12.23 25.43
N GLU A 76 -91.97 -12.93 24.99
CA GLU A 76 -91.85 -14.28 24.46
C GLU A 76 -91.15 -14.28 23.09
N ALA A 77 -91.51 -13.30 22.23
CA ALA A 77 -90.87 -13.13 20.94
C ALA A 77 -89.38 -12.77 21.07
N LEU A 78 -89.04 -11.87 22.00
CA LEU A 78 -87.66 -11.46 22.26
C LEU A 78 -86.81 -12.61 22.84
N LYS A 79 -87.35 -13.41 23.76
CA LYS A 79 -86.65 -14.60 24.29
C LYS A 79 -86.39 -15.63 23.19
N LYS A 80 -87.36 -15.85 22.30
CA LYS A 80 -87.20 -16.76 21.15
C LYS A 80 -86.16 -16.25 20.14
N GLU A 81 -86.10 -14.94 19.91
CA GLU A 81 -85.06 -14.34 19.06
C GLU A 81 -83.68 -14.42 19.71
N LEU A 82 -83.59 -14.20 21.03
CA LEU A 82 -82.35 -14.37 21.78
C LEU A 82 -81.83 -15.82 21.72
N GLU A 83 -82.71 -16.82 21.86
CA GLU A 83 -82.35 -18.23 21.73
C GLU A 83 -81.82 -18.58 20.32
N LYS A 84 -82.43 -18.02 19.26
CA LYS A 84 -81.92 -18.17 17.89
C LYS A 84 -80.54 -17.54 17.71
N ILE A 85 -80.37 -16.31 18.20
CA ILE A 85 -79.09 -15.61 18.14
C ILE A 85 -78.03 -16.41 18.91
N GLU A 86 -78.32 -16.90 20.10
CA GLU A 86 -77.39 -17.74 20.87
C GLU A 86 -77.02 -19.04 20.14
N ALA A 87 -77.95 -19.67 19.41
CA ALA A 87 -77.67 -20.81 18.55
C ALA A 87 -76.75 -20.44 17.37
N GLU A 88 -76.98 -19.29 16.70
CA GLU A 88 -76.07 -18.75 15.68
C GLU A 88 -74.67 -18.47 16.26
N GLY A 89 -74.59 -17.98 17.50
CA GLY A 89 -73.34 -17.73 18.21
C GLY A 89 -72.50 -19.00 18.40
N LYS A 90 -73.12 -20.09 18.84
CA LYS A 90 -72.46 -21.40 18.97
C LYS A 90 -71.95 -21.94 17.64
N GLU A 91 -72.68 -21.70 16.55
CA GLU A 91 -72.23 -22.10 15.21
C GLU A 91 -71.04 -21.24 14.74
N LEU A 92 -71.06 -19.93 14.99
CA LEU A 92 -69.91 -19.07 14.69
C LEU A 92 -68.66 -19.48 15.48
N ASP A 93 -68.80 -19.86 16.76
CA ASP A 93 -67.69 -20.34 17.59
C ASP A 93 -67.13 -21.68 17.05
N ARG A 94 -67.99 -22.54 16.51
CA ARG A 94 -67.58 -23.79 15.85
C ARG A 94 -66.78 -23.51 14.58
N ILE A 95 -67.26 -22.61 13.73
CA ILE A 95 -66.59 -22.20 12.48
C ILE A 95 -65.24 -21.52 12.81
N GLU A 96 -65.19 -20.64 13.80
CA GLU A 96 -63.95 -19.97 14.24
C GLU A 96 -62.93 -20.99 14.76
N SER A 97 -63.37 -22.00 15.53
CA SER A 97 -62.51 -23.09 15.99
C SER A 97 -61.98 -23.95 14.84
N GLU A 98 -62.76 -24.17 13.79
CA GLU A 98 -62.33 -24.87 12.58
C GLU A 98 -61.31 -24.04 11.78
N MET A 99 -61.51 -22.72 11.68
CA MET A 99 -60.56 -21.81 11.03
C MET A 99 -59.19 -21.79 11.74
N ILE A 100 -59.16 -21.71 13.07
CA ILE A 100 -57.91 -21.77 13.84
C ILE A 100 -57.19 -23.10 13.61
N LYS A 101 -57.92 -24.21 13.47
CA LYS A 101 -57.33 -25.52 13.14
C LYS A 101 -56.79 -25.55 11.71
N LYS A 102 -57.45 -24.90 10.75
CA LYS A 102 -56.93 -24.74 9.38
C LYS A 102 -55.62 -23.96 9.42
N GLU A 103 -55.56 -22.79 10.08
CA GLU A 103 -54.33 -21.98 10.24
C GLU A 103 -53.18 -22.75 10.89
N LYS A 104 -53.44 -23.58 11.91
CA LYS A 104 -52.38 -24.41 12.52
C LYS A 104 -51.83 -25.49 11.59
N LYS A 105 -52.60 -25.90 10.58
CA LYS A 105 -52.23 -26.92 9.59
C LYS A 105 -51.67 -26.31 8.29
N THR A 106 -51.79 -24.99 8.09
CA THR A 106 -51.28 -24.36 6.88
C THR A 106 -49.76 -24.56 6.78
N PRO A 107 -49.25 -24.97 5.61
CA PRO A 107 -47.82 -25.06 5.40
C PRO A 107 -47.11 -23.73 5.65
N TRP A 108 -45.92 -23.82 6.23
CA TRP A 108 -44.99 -22.71 6.35
C TRP A 108 -44.44 -22.35 4.97
N ASN A 109 -44.47 -21.08 4.61
CA ASN A 109 -43.91 -20.56 3.37
C ASN A 109 -43.19 -19.23 3.66
N VAL A 110 -42.60 -18.61 2.64
CA VAL A 110 -41.84 -17.36 2.79
C VAL A 110 -42.64 -16.23 3.46
N ASP A 111 -43.97 -16.22 3.30
CA ASP A 111 -44.86 -15.18 3.86
C ASP A 111 -45.30 -15.48 5.30
N THR A 112 -45.18 -16.73 5.77
CA THR A 112 -45.58 -17.14 7.13
C THR A 112 -44.40 -17.43 8.06
N ILE A 113 -43.26 -17.89 7.54
CA ILE A 113 -42.06 -18.24 8.33
C ILE A 113 -41.45 -17.02 9.02
N SER A 114 -41.36 -15.90 8.29
CA SER A 114 -40.67 -14.70 8.76
C SER A 114 -41.23 -13.44 8.12
N LYS A 115 -40.85 -12.29 8.67
CA LYS A 115 -41.05 -10.96 8.07
C LYS A 115 -39.68 -10.30 7.94
N PRO A 116 -39.45 -9.43 6.94
CA PRO A 116 -38.19 -8.70 6.82
C PRO A 116 -37.97 -7.85 8.08
N GLY A 117 -37.06 -8.31 8.96
CA GLY A 117 -36.79 -7.66 10.25
C GLY A 117 -35.79 -6.50 10.15
N PHE A 118 -34.87 -6.59 9.18
CA PHE A 118 -33.88 -5.57 8.88
C PHE A 118 -33.40 -5.72 7.45
N GLU A 119 -33.29 -4.61 6.72
CA GLU A 119 -32.73 -4.56 5.38
C GLU A 119 -31.82 -3.33 5.28
N LYS A 120 -30.56 -3.54 4.89
CA LYS A 120 -29.59 -2.46 4.68
C LYS A 120 -28.67 -2.80 3.52
N THR A 121 -28.76 -2.02 2.47
CA THR A 121 -27.87 -2.11 1.31
C THR A 121 -26.76 -1.08 1.42
N VAL A 122 -25.51 -1.51 1.24
CA VAL A 122 -24.34 -0.64 1.18
C VAL A 122 -23.62 -0.91 -0.12
N ILE A 123 -23.63 0.08 -1.02
CA ILE A 123 -22.86 0.01 -2.27
C ILE A 123 -21.51 0.66 -2.01
N ASN A 124 -20.44 -0.12 -2.08
CA ASN A 124 -19.08 0.41 -1.98
C ASN A 124 -18.69 1.09 -3.32
N LYS A 125 -19.17 2.31 -3.53
CA LYS A 125 -18.69 3.17 -4.62
C LYS A 125 -17.26 3.57 -4.28
N LYS A 126 -16.28 2.94 -4.94
CA LYS A 126 -14.87 3.31 -4.80
C LYS A 126 -14.72 4.80 -5.08
N ALA A 127 -14.07 5.54 -4.17
CA ALA A 127 -13.56 6.85 -4.54
C ALA A 127 -12.60 6.64 -5.72
N GLY A 128 -12.65 7.50 -6.74
CA GLY A 128 -11.64 7.49 -7.79
C GLY A 128 -10.24 7.57 -7.18
N ARG A 129 -9.22 7.11 -7.92
CA ARG A 129 -7.82 7.19 -7.48
C ARG A 129 -7.56 8.63 -7.03
N LYS A 130 -7.34 8.83 -5.72
CA LYS A 130 -6.78 10.09 -5.26
C LYS A 130 -5.37 10.12 -5.84
N PRO A 131 -4.97 11.15 -6.59
CA PRO A 131 -3.59 11.27 -7.00
C PRO A 131 -2.74 11.32 -5.73
N ASP A 132 -1.81 10.38 -5.58
CA ASP A 132 -0.76 10.42 -4.54
C ASP A 132 0.16 11.66 -4.73
N GLU A 133 -0.11 12.51 -5.73
CA GLU A 133 0.56 13.79 -6.01
C GLU A 133 0.44 14.82 -4.87
N ASN A 134 -0.40 14.60 -3.86
CA ASN A 134 -0.53 15.51 -2.72
C ASN A 134 0.37 15.16 -1.53
N LEU A 135 1.13 14.07 -1.57
CA LEU A 135 2.12 13.80 -0.51
C LEU A 135 3.37 14.63 -0.75
N SER A 136 3.86 15.29 0.29
CA SER A 136 5.17 15.95 0.25
C SER A 136 6.28 14.93 -0.04
N GLU A 137 7.40 15.39 -0.61
CA GLU A 137 8.58 14.53 -0.84
C GLU A 137 9.04 13.85 0.45
N GLU A 138 9.00 14.57 1.57
CA GLU A 138 9.31 14.04 2.91
C GLU A 138 8.37 12.90 3.31
N GLU A 139 7.06 13.03 3.06
CA GLU A 139 6.10 11.96 3.35
C GLU A 139 6.30 10.74 2.44
N ARG A 140 6.64 10.95 1.16
CA ARG A 140 6.99 9.85 0.24
C ARG A 140 8.24 9.12 0.72
N GLU A 141 9.26 9.84 1.19
CA GLU A 141 10.48 9.25 1.73
C GLU A 141 10.23 8.48 3.04
N GLN A 142 9.44 9.04 3.96
CA GLN A 142 9.06 8.35 5.21
C GLN A 142 8.26 7.08 4.93
N ARG A 143 7.29 7.16 4.01
CA ARG A 143 6.50 6.01 3.58
C ARG A 143 7.37 4.94 2.94
N MET A 144 8.34 5.34 2.12
CA MET A 144 9.31 4.45 1.53
C MET A 144 10.16 3.75 2.60
N LYS A 145 10.73 4.50 3.56
CA LYS A 145 11.53 3.95 4.67
C LYS A 145 10.72 2.94 5.49
N GLN A 146 9.46 3.25 5.81
CA GLN A 146 8.57 2.34 6.52
C GLN A 146 8.26 1.09 5.68
N PHE A 147 7.91 1.28 4.41
CA PHE A 147 7.57 0.20 3.49
C PHE A 147 8.74 -0.78 3.34
N VAL A 148 9.94 -0.27 3.10
CA VAL A 148 11.15 -1.09 2.97
C VAL A 148 11.40 -1.85 4.28
N LYS A 149 11.35 -1.19 5.44
CA LYS A 149 11.54 -1.85 6.74
C LYS A 149 10.59 -3.02 6.99
N GLU A 150 9.33 -2.89 6.57
CA GLU A 150 8.30 -3.92 6.77
C GLU A 150 8.35 -5.03 5.70
N ASN A 151 8.74 -4.69 4.47
CA ASN A 151 8.54 -5.56 3.29
C ASN A 151 9.84 -5.95 2.57
N GLU A 152 11.02 -5.62 3.10
CA GLU A 152 12.32 -5.88 2.47
C GLU A 152 12.46 -7.34 1.99
N LYS A 153 12.20 -8.29 2.88
CA LYS A 153 12.31 -9.74 2.57
C LYS A 153 11.35 -10.17 1.47
N LEU A 154 10.14 -9.59 1.44
CA LEU A 154 9.14 -9.90 0.42
C LEU A 154 9.52 -9.27 -0.92
N CYS A 155 10.07 -8.06 -0.92
CA CYS A 155 10.60 -7.42 -2.12
C CYS A 155 11.78 -8.20 -2.70
N GLN A 156 12.69 -8.69 -1.86
CA GLN A 156 13.80 -9.55 -2.28
C GLN A 156 13.29 -10.89 -2.83
N GLN A 157 12.33 -11.54 -2.17
CA GLN A 157 11.71 -12.77 -2.67
C GLN A 157 11.08 -12.57 -4.05
N TYR A 158 10.33 -11.48 -4.24
CA TYR A 158 9.75 -11.13 -5.53
C TYR A 158 10.84 -10.92 -6.60
N GLY A 159 11.88 -10.14 -6.30
CA GLY A 159 12.99 -9.89 -7.22
C GLY A 159 13.78 -11.14 -7.61
N MET A 160 13.71 -12.21 -6.81
CA MET A 160 14.31 -13.50 -7.10
C MET A 160 13.44 -14.44 -7.96
N LEU A 161 12.18 -14.08 -8.23
CA LEU A 161 11.33 -14.88 -9.11
C LEU A 161 11.69 -14.69 -10.59
N ARG A 162 11.25 -15.61 -11.45
CA ARG A 162 11.45 -15.50 -12.92
C ARG A 162 10.25 -15.95 -13.74
N LYS A 163 9.64 -17.07 -13.36
CA LYS A 163 8.46 -17.58 -14.06
C LYS A 163 7.29 -16.62 -13.83
N TYR A 164 6.56 -16.33 -14.89
CA TYR A 164 5.41 -15.42 -14.84
C TYR A 164 4.30 -15.94 -13.92
N ASP A 165 4.04 -17.26 -13.90
CA ASP A 165 3.01 -17.84 -13.03
C ASP A 165 3.38 -17.73 -11.54
N ASP A 166 4.65 -17.93 -11.19
CA ASP A 166 5.13 -17.78 -9.81
C ASP A 166 5.09 -16.31 -9.39
N SER A 167 5.51 -15.39 -10.26
CA SER A 167 5.48 -13.94 -10.03
C SER A 167 4.05 -13.44 -9.85
N LYS A 168 3.12 -13.94 -10.68
CA LYS A 168 1.68 -13.67 -10.59
C LYS A 168 1.09 -14.15 -9.27
N ARG A 169 1.32 -15.42 -8.89
CA ARG A 169 0.82 -15.99 -7.64
C ARG A 169 1.35 -15.21 -6.44
N PHE A 170 2.65 -14.91 -6.42
CA PHE A 170 3.28 -14.17 -5.34
C PHE A 170 2.67 -12.77 -5.16
N LEU A 171 2.49 -12.01 -6.25
CA LEU A 171 1.86 -10.68 -6.16
C LEU A 171 0.37 -10.74 -5.81
N GLN A 172 -0.34 -11.80 -6.18
CA GLN A 172 -1.73 -12.01 -5.75
C GLN A 172 -1.86 -12.33 -4.26
N GLU A 173 -0.89 -13.04 -3.68
CA GLU A 173 -0.80 -13.30 -2.24
C GLU A 173 -0.33 -12.06 -1.47
N HIS A 174 0.51 -11.22 -2.10
CA HIS A 174 1.12 -10.03 -1.49
C HIS A 174 0.79 -8.73 -2.26
N LEU A 175 -0.50 -8.43 -2.43
CA LEU A 175 -0.97 -7.27 -3.22
C LEU A 175 -0.43 -5.90 -2.75
N HIS A 176 -0.04 -5.78 -1.49
CA HIS A 176 0.54 -4.54 -0.94
C HIS A 176 1.90 -4.21 -1.56
N LEU A 177 2.62 -5.19 -2.14
CA LEU A 177 3.88 -4.98 -2.84
C LEU A 177 3.68 -4.35 -4.23
N VAL A 178 2.47 -4.31 -4.76
CA VAL A 178 2.20 -3.72 -6.08
C VAL A 178 2.06 -2.20 -5.90
N GLY A 179 3.20 -1.52 -5.94
CA GLY A 179 3.34 -0.08 -5.70
C GLY A 179 4.66 0.47 -6.22
N GLU A 180 4.78 1.81 -6.26
CA GLU A 180 6.02 2.48 -6.69
C GLU A 180 7.16 2.20 -5.70
N GLU A 181 6.84 1.94 -4.44
CA GLU A 181 7.80 1.64 -3.38
C GLU A 181 8.63 0.38 -3.68
N THR A 182 7.97 -0.69 -4.13
CA THR A 182 8.66 -1.93 -4.53
C THR A 182 9.52 -1.70 -5.77
N ALA A 183 9.02 -0.97 -6.77
CA ALA A 183 9.80 -0.68 -7.98
C ALA A 183 11.08 0.09 -7.63
N ASN A 184 10.99 1.14 -6.81
CA ASN A 184 12.14 1.94 -6.38
C ASN A 184 13.12 1.11 -5.53
N TYR A 185 12.63 0.27 -4.63
CA TYR A 185 13.48 -0.64 -3.87
C TYR A 185 14.26 -1.59 -4.79
N LEU A 186 13.62 -2.17 -5.82
CA LEU A 186 14.29 -3.07 -6.77
C LEU A 186 15.33 -2.33 -7.64
N VAL A 187 15.10 -1.06 -8.00
CA VAL A 187 16.10 -0.22 -8.68
C VAL A 187 17.33 -0.04 -7.80
N ILE A 188 17.15 0.39 -6.54
CA ILE A 188 18.25 0.60 -5.59
C ILE A 188 19.01 -0.70 -5.35
N TRP A 189 18.29 -1.81 -5.16
CA TRP A 189 18.91 -3.11 -4.98
C TRP A 189 19.71 -3.54 -6.20
N SER A 190 19.21 -3.30 -7.41
CA SER A 190 19.94 -3.59 -8.66
C SER A 190 21.25 -2.78 -8.77
N ILE A 191 21.25 -1.50 -8.36
CA ILE A 191 22.46 -0.67 -8.32
C ILE A 191 23.48 -1.23 -7.32
N ASN A 192 23.03 -1.57 -6.11
CA ASN A 192 23.92 -2.12 -5.08
C ASN A 192 24.52 -3.46 -5.53
N LEU A 193 23.73 -4.33 -6.17
CA LEU A 193 24.23 -5.59 -6.72
C LEU A 193 25.28 -5.38 -7.80
N GLU A 194 25.13 -4.35 -8.64
CA GLU A 194 26.11 -4.00 -9.66
C GLU A 194 27.41 -3.44 -9.04
N MET A 195 27.30 -2.62 -8.00
CA MET A 195 28.45 -2.13 -7.23
C MET A 195 29.21 -3.26 -6.50
N GLU A 196 28.49 -4.31 -6.08
CA GLU A 196 29.07 -5.53 -5.49
C GLU A 196 29.59 -6.54 -6.54
N GLU A 197 29.67 -6.15 -7.83
CA GLU A 197 30.09 -7.01 -8.95
C GLU A 197 29.22 -8.25 -9.20
N LYS A 198 27.97 -8.27 -8.70
CA LYS A 198 27.00 -9.37 -8.85
C LYS A 198 26.13 -9.20 -10.10
N HIS A 199 26.76 -9.11 -11.27
CA HIS A 199 26.10 -8.79 -12.54
C HIS A 199 24.95 -9.74 -12.93
N GLU A 200 25.13 -11.05 -12.75
CA GLU A 200 24.10 -12.04 -13.09
C GLU A 200 22.85 -11.87 -12.21
N LEU A 201 23.06 -11.59 -10.92
CA LEU A 201 21.97 -11.38 -9.97
C LEU A 201 21.26 -10.05 -10.24
N MET A 202 22.01 -8.99 -10.55
CA MET A 202 21.46 -7.70 -10.99
C MET A 202 20.56 -7.90 -12.23
N ALA A 203 21.03 -8.63 -13.24
CA ALA A 203 20.26 -8.89 -14.45
C ALA A 203 18.96 -9.67 -14.18
N HIS A 204 18.96 -10.53 -13.15
CA HIS A 204 17.78 -11.27 -12.71
C HIS A 204 16.76 -10.37 -12.00
N VAL A 205 17.22 -9.54 -11.06
CA VAL A 205 16.39 -8.57 -10.33
C VAL A 205 15.81 -7.50 -11.28
N ALA A 206 16.61 -7.04 -12.24
CA ALA A 206 16.21 -6.09 -13.27
C ALA A 206 14.96 -6.53 -14.03
N HIS A 207 14.84 -7.83 -14.36
CA HIS A 207 13.64 -8.35 -15.03
C HIS A 207 12.38 -8.17 -14.16
N GLN A 208 12.45 -8.46 -12.86
CA GLN A 208 11.31 -8.27 -11.96
C GLN A 208 11.00 -6.80 -11.72
N CYS A 209 12.02 -5.94 -11.71
CA CYS A 209 11.85 -4.49 -11.66
C CYS A 209 11.01 -3.99 -12.85
N ILE A 210 11.35 -4.40 -14.08
CA ILE A 210 10.60 -4.05 -15.29
C ILE A 210 9.19 -4.65 -15.28
N CYS A 211 9.00 -5.88 -14.80
CA CYS A 211 7.66 -6.43 -14.60
C CYS A 211 6.79 -5.54 -13.69
N MET A 212 7.34 -5.06 -12.57
CA MET A 212 6.63 -4.16 -11.66
C MET A 212 6.32 -2.80 -12.32
N GLN A 213 7.29 -2.20 -13.01
CA GLN A 213 7.11 -0.94 -13.73
C GLN A 213 6.01 -1.03 -14.78
N TYR A 214 5.96 -2.10 -15.58
CA TYR A 214 4.90 -2.33 -16.56
C TYR A 214 3.51 -2.51 -15.91
N ILE A 215 3.42 -3.12 -14.73
CA ILE A 215 2.15 -3.22 -13.98
C ILE A 215 1.68 -1.83 -13.56
N LEU A 216 2.59 -0.99 -13.06
CA LEU A 216 2.30 0.39 -12.65
C LEU A 216 1.92 1.26 -13.85
N GLU A 217 2.62 1.13 -14.98
CA GLU A 217 2.32 1.83 -16.22
C GLU A 217 0.94 1.43 -16.77
N LEU A 218 0.62 0.13 -16.81
CA LEU A 218 -0.69 -0.36 -17.23
C LEU A 218 -1.81 0.21 -16.36
N ALA A 219 -1.58 0.34 -15.05
CA ALA A 219 -2.53 0.97 -14.14
C ALA A 219 -2.70 2.47 -14.38
N LYS A 220 -1.61 3.19 -14.67
CA LYS A 220 -1.65 4.61 -15.07
C LYS A 220 -2.45 4.78 -16.37
N GLN A 221 -2.21 3.94 -17.38
CA GLN A 221 -2.92 3.99 -18.67
C GLN A 221 -4.43 3.68 -18.54
N LEU A 222 -4.81 2.75 -17.67
CA LEU A 222 -6.21 2.34 -17.48
C LEU A 222 -6.98 3.18 -16.45
N ASP A 223 -6.31 4.07 -15.72
CA ASP A 223 -6.84 4.77 -14.55
C ASP A 223 -7.44 3.81 -13.49
N VAL A 224 -6.71 2.74 -13.20
CA VAL A 224 -7.09 1.70 -12.21
C VAL A 224 -5.96 1.52 -11.21
N ASP A 225 -6.31 1.05 -10.00
CA ASP A 225 -5.33 0.60 -9.01
C ASP A 225 -4.40 -0.49 -9.59
N PRO A 226 -3.05 -0.35 -9.49
CA PRO A 226 -2.07 -1.34 -9.95
C PRO A 226 -2.35 -2.77 -9.53
N ARG A 227 -2.92 -2.97 -8.33
CA ARG A 227 -3.24 -4.28 -7.77
C ARG A 227 -4.26 -5.05 -8.61
N ALA A 228 -5.15 -4.34 -9.31
CA ALA A 228 -6.12 -4.96 -10.21
C ALA A 228 -5.50 -5.36 -11.56
N CYS A 229 -4.36 -4.77 -11.93
CA CYS A 229 -3.70 -4.97 -13.22
C CYS A 229 -2.73 -6.17 -13.24
N VAL A 230 -2.35 -6.72 -12.08
CA VAL A 230 -1.38 -7.83 -11.95
C VAL A 230 -1.74 -9.00 -12.86
N SER A 231 -2.96 -9.52 -12.77
CA SER A 231 -3.41 -10.67 -13.56
C SER A 231 -3.40 -10.36 -15.06
N SER A 232 -3.81 -9.15 -15.43
CA SER A 232 -3.87 -8.72 -16.83
C SER A 232 -2.49 -8.59 -17.44
N PHE A 233 -1.51 -8.04 -16.72
CA PHE A 233 -0.13 -7.95 -17.18
C PHE A 233 0.46 -9.33 -17.48
N PHE A 234 0.45 -10.26 -16.52
CA PHE A 234 1.05 -11.58 -16.71
C PHE A 234 0.37 -12.40 -17.80
N SER A 235 -0.97 -12.30 -17.91
CA SER A 235 -1.69 -12.93 -19.02
C SER A 235 -1.34 -12.32 -20.37
N LYS A 236 -1.18 -10.99 -20.45
CA LYS A 236 -0.76 -10.31 -21.69
C LYS A 236 0.66 -10.70 -22.09
N ILE A 237 1.64 -10.64 -21.20
CA ILE A 237 3.04 -10.94 -21.55
C ILE A 237 3.24 -12.40 -21.98
N GLN A 238 2.48 -13.34 -21.40
CA GLN A 238 2.52 -14.76 -21.79
C GLN A 238 1.91 -15.05 -23.17
N HIS A 239 0.92 -14.26 -23.62
CA HIS A 239 0.18 -14.48 -24.86
C HIS A 239 0.37 -13.35 -25.88
N CYS A 240 1.37 -12.49 -25.70
CA CYS A 240 1.61 -11.34 -26.57
C CYS A 240 2.18 -11.74 -27.93
N HIS A 241 2.03 -10.84 -28.91
CA HIS A 241 2.72 -10.97 -30.18
C HIS A 241 4.25 -10.87 -29.98
N PRO A 242 5.07 -11.56 -30.81
CA PRO A 242 6.53 -11.55 -30.70
C PRO A 242 7.15 -10.14 -30.67
N GLU A 243 6.55 -9.18 -31.38
CA GLU A 243 7.01 -7.78 -31.41
C GLU A 243 6.89 -7.09 -30.04
N TYR A 244 5.77 -7.28 -29.34
CA TYR A 244 5.58 -6.75 -27.99
C TYR A 244 6.57 -7.38 -27.00
N ARG A 245 6.84 -8.69 -27.15
CA ARG A 245 7.85 -9.38 -26.35
C ARG A 245 9.26 -8.82 -26.61
N ALA A 246 9.60 -8.54 -27.87
CA ALA A 246 10.89 -7.97 -28.23
C ALA A 246 11.06 -6.55 -27.66
N GLN A 247 10.00 -5.73 -27.64
CA GLN A 247 10.02 -4.42 -26.96
C GLN A 247 10.27 -4.57 -25.47
N PHE A 248 9.55 -5.47 -24.80
CA PHE A 248 9.75 -5.76 -23.37
C PHE A 248 11.18 -6.22 -23.06
N ASP A 249 11.73 -7.13 -23.87
CA ASP A 249 13.11 -7.58 -23.73
C ASP A 249 14.12 -6.44 -23.98
N SER A 250 13.84 -5.54 -24.93
CA SER A 250 14.67 -4.34 -25.19
C SER A 250 14.66 -3.36 -24.02
N GLU A 251 13.52 -3.16 -23.36
CA GLU A 251 13.42 -2.31 -22.17
C GLU A 251 14.22 -2.88 -20.99
N ILE A 252 14.23 -4.22 -20.84
CA ILE A 252 15.06 -4.89 -19.83
C ILE A 252 16.54 -4.64 -20.10
N GLU A 253 17.01 -4.77 -21.34
CA GLU A 253 18.41 -4.51 -21.69
C GLU A 253 18.78 -3.03 -21.53
N GLY A 254 17.89 -2.12 -21.93
CA GLY A 254 18.05 -0.67 -21.71
C GLY A 254 18.16 -0.33 -20.23
N PHE A 255 17.30 -0.92 -19.40
CA PHE A 255 17.34 -0.74 -17.95
C PHE A 255 18.63 -1.27 -17.32
N LYS A 256 19.11 -2.46 -17.71
CA LYS A 256 20.41 -2.98 -17.26
C LYS A 256 21.54 -2.01 -17.59
N GLY A 257 21.56 -1.46 -18.82
CA GLY A 257 22.55 -0.46 -19.23
C GLY A 257 22.50 0.80 -18.36
N ARG A 258 21.30 1.28 -18.00
CA ARG A 258 21.14 2.43 -17.07
C ARG A 258 21.65 2.11 -15.66
N ILE A 259 21.39 0.91 -15.15
CA ILE A 259 21.88 0.48 -13.83
C ILE A 259 23.41 0.39 -13.82
N GLN A 260 24.02 -0.19 -14.87
CA GLN A 260 25.48 -0.26 -15.02
C GLN A 260 26.11 1.14 -15.05
N LYS A 261 25.54 2.05 -15.84
CA LYS A 261 26.01 3.44 -15.91
C LYS A 261 25.93 4.12 -14.54
N ARG A 262 24.80 3.99 -13.84
CA ARG A 262 24.60 4.61 -12.52
C ARG A 262 25.51 4.00 -11.46
N ALA A 263 25.76 2.70 -11.50
CA ALA A 263 26.71 2.05 -10.60
C ALA A 263 28.15 2.54 -10.85
N GLN A 264 28.54 2.69 -12.12
CA GLN A 264 29.84 3.29 -12.48
C GLN A 264 29.96 4.73 -12.02
N GLU A 265 28.92 5.55 -12.20
CA GLU A 265 28.87 6.93 -11.71
C GLU A 265 29.04 6.99 -10.17
N LYS A 266 28.35 6.12 -9.43
CA LYS A 266 28.50 6.02 -7.96
C LYS A 266 29.89 5.56 -7.52
N ILE A 267 30.49 4.60 -8.23
CA ILE A 267 31.86 4.14 -7.94
C ILE A 267 32.86 5.28 -8.21
N GLN A 268 32.70 6.02 -9.31
CA GLN A 268 33.54 7.17 -9.64
C GLN A 268 33.39 8.30 -8.62
N GLU A 269 32.17 8.56 -8.15
CA GLU A 269 31.92 9.54 -7.08
C GLU A 269 32.61 9.13 -5.77
N ALA A 270 32.51 7.86 -5.39
CA ALA A 270 33.19 7.34 -4.19
C ALA A 270 34.72 7.42 -4.32
N ILE A 271 35.29 7.11 -5.50
CA ILE A 271 36.73 7.27 -5.77
C ILE A 271 37.13 8.75 -5.71
N ALA A 272 36.36 9.65 -6.32
CA ALA A 272 36.63 11.08 -6.31
C ALA A 272 36.57 11.68 -4.90
N GLN A 273 35.62 11.24 -4.06
CA GLN A 273 35.54 11.64 -2.66
C GLN A 273 36.76 11.13 -1.87
N ALA A 274 37.17 9.88 -2.07
CA ALA A 274 38.38 9.33 -1.46
C ALA A 274 39.66 10.08 -1.91
N GLU A 275 39.78 10.39 -3.21
CA GLU A 275 40.88 11.20 -3.75
C GLU A 275 40.88 12.64 -3.20
N GLU A 276 39.71 13.25 -2.98
CA GLU A 276 39.61 14.58 -2.38
C GLU A 276 40.00 14.57 -0.89
N GLU A 277 39.64 13.52 -0.15
CA GLU A 277 40.10 13.32 1.24
C GLU A 277 41.61 13.12 1.30
N GLU A 278 42.19 12.25 0.48
CA GLU A 278 43.64 12.08 0.37
C GLU A 278 44.35 13.38 -0.05
N ARG A 279 43.74 14.16 -0.95
CA ARG A 279 44.24 15.47 -1.35
C ARG A 279 44.24 16.43 -0.17
N LYS A 280 43.17 16.49 0.62
CA LYS A 280 43.05 17.33 1.82
C LYS A 280 44.09 16.96 2.88
N GLU A 281 44.34 15.67 3.09
CA GLU A 281 45.39 15.20 4.00
C GLU A 281 46.80 15.54 3.51
N ARG A 282 47.01 15.64 2.20
CA ARG A 282 48.30 16.03 1.59
C ARG A 282 48.55 17.54 1.57
N LEU A 283 47.56 18.38 1.83
CA LEU A 283 47.73 19.84 1.78
C LEU A 283 48.77 20.31 2.81
N GLY A 284 49.69 21.16 2.35
CA GLY A 284 50.67 21.81 3.20
C GLY A 284 50.06 22.85 4.15
N PRO A 285 50.88 23.44 5.05
CA PRO A 285 50.42 24.36 6.10
C PRO A 285 49.69 25.61 5.59
N GLY A 286 49.87 25.99 4.33
CA GLY A 286 49.17 27.09 3.64
C GLY A 286 48.07 26.65 2.67
N GLY A 287 47.62 25.39 2.73
CA GLY A 287 46.51 24.87 1.92
C GLY A 287 46.88 24.64 0.45
N LEU A 288 48.16 24.53 0.12
CA LEU A 288 48.64 24.18 -1.22
C LEU A 288 49.08 22.71 -1.24
N ASP A 289 48.74 21.99 -2.30
CA ASP A 289 49.23 20.61 -2.51
C ASP A 289 50.70 20.65 -2.95
N PRO A 290 51.62 19.98 -2.23
CA PRO A 290 53.03 19.88 -2.63
C PRO A 290 53.23 19.38 -4.07
N ALA A 291 52.38 18.48 -4.57
CA ALA A 291 52.49 17.96 -5.94
C ALA A 291 52.14 19.04 -6.98
N ASP A 292 51.02 19.76 -6.78
CA ASP A 292 50.59 20.85 -7.66
C ASP A 292 51.62 21.99 -7.68
N VAL A 293 52.20 22.31 -6.51
CA VAL A 293 53.23 23.34 -6.42
C VAL A 293 54.48 22.87 -7.15
N PHE A 294 54.98 21.65 -6.91
CA PHE A 294 56.19 21.12 -7.56
C PHE A 294 56.07 21.16 -9.09
N GLU A 295 54.93 20.76 -9.66
CA GLU A 295 54.74 20.76 -11.12
C GLU A 295 54.68 22.16 -11.75
N SER A 296 54.21 23.14 -10.97
CA SER A 296 54.13 24.53 -11.42
C SER A 296 55.40 25.36 -11.21
N LEU A 297 56.43 24.77 -10.59
CA LEU A 297 57.71 25.45 -10.38
C LEU A 297 58.51 25.52 -11.69
N PRO A 298 59.30 26.58 -11.92
CA PRO A 298 60.30 26.63 -12.97
C PRO A 298 61.25 25.43 -12.92
N ASP A 299 61.68 24.92 -14.07
CA ASP A 299 62.58 23.74 -14.17
C ASP A 299 63.86 23.90 -13.35
N GLU A 300 64.36 25.13 -13.21
CA GLU A 300 65.51 25.49 -12.36
C GLU A 300 65.24 25.16 -10.88
N LEU A 301 64.06 25.50 -10.37
CA LEU A 301 63.64 25.21 -9.00
C LEU A 301 63.28 23.73 -8.85
N LYS A 302 62.62 23.11 -9.84
CA LYS A 302 62.37 21.65 -9.84
C LYS A 302 63.67 20.88 -9.68
N ALA A 303 64.70 21.22 -10.47
CA ALA A 303 66.03 20.61 -10.39
C ALA A 303 66.70 20.81 -9.03
N CYS A 304 66.48 21.95 -8.34
CA CYS A 304 66.98 22.17 -6.98
C CYS A 304 66.33 21.22 -5.97
N PHE A 305 65.02 21.02 -6.06
CA PHE A 305 64.30 20.09 -5.18
C PHE A 305 64.59 18.62 -5.50
N GLU A 306 64.79 18.26 -6.78
CA GLU A 306 65.22 16.92 -7.20
C GLU A 306 66.63 16.57 -6.72
N SER A 307 67.57 17.51 -6.84
CA SER A 307 68.96 17.33 -6.41
C SER A 307 69.16 17.43 -4.89
N ARG A 308 68.14 17.93 -4.16
CA ARG A 308 68.18 18.22 -2.72
C ARG A 308 69.35 19.14 -2.32
N ASP A 309 69.78 19.99 -3.24
CA ASP A 309 70.90 20.90 -3.04
C ASP A 309 70.41 22.28 -2.59
N VAL A 310 70.53 22.54 -1.28
CA VAL A 310 70.15 23.82 -0.65
C VAL A 310 70.99 24.97 -1.18
N GLU A 311 72.25 24.74 -1.55
CA GLU A 311 73.11 25.79 -2.12
C GLU A 311 72.70 26.13 -3.55
N LEU A 312 72.30 25.12 -4.33
CA LEU A 312 71.77 25.33 -5.68
C LEU A 312 70.46 26.12 -5.64
N LEU A 313 69.58 25.82 -4.66
CA LEU A 313 68.34 26.56 -4.43
C LEU A 313 68.62 28.04 -4.09
N GLN A 314 69.57 28.31 -3.20
CA GLN A 314 69.96 29.69 -2.87
C GLN A 314 70.55 30.43 -4.09
N LYS A 315 71.36 29.75 -4.91
CA LYS A 315 71.94 30.32 -6.13
C LYS A 315 70.89 30.61 -7.21
N THR A 316 69.93 29.72 -7.43
CA THR A 316 68.84 29.91 -8.41
C THR A 316 67.90 31.03 -7.97
N ILE A 317 67.56 31.09 -6.68
CA ILE A 317 66.78 32.20 -6.10
C ILE A 317 67.50 33.54 -6.27
N ALA A 318 68.82 33.58 -6.05
CA ALA A 318 69.61 34.80 -6.22
C ALA A 318 69.72 35.26 -7.68
N ALA A 319 69.57 34.35 -8.65
CA ALA A 319 69.59 34.66 -10.08
C ALA A 319 68.23 35.13 -10.62
N MET A 320 67.13 34.83 -9.91
CA MET A 320 65.76 35.13 -10.33
C MET A 320 65.32 36.53 -9.90
N PRO A 321 64.41 37.21 -10.62
CA PRO A 321 63.81 38.45 -10.16
C PRO A 321 63.16 38.29 -8.78
N VAL A 322 63.40 39.25 -7.89
CA VAL A 322 62.99 39.20 -6.46
C VAL A 322 61.50 38.90 -6.29
N ASP A 323 60.64 39.46 -7.14
CA ASP A 323 59.19 39.26 -7.05
C ASP A 323 58.78 37.82 -7.40
N VAL A 324 59.42 37.23 -8.40
CA VAL A 324 59.17 35.85 -8.85
C VAL A 324 59.72 34.85 -7.82
N ALA A 325 60.90 35.13 -7.27
CA ALA A 325 61.50 34.35 -6.20
C ALA A 325 60.63 34.32 -4.94
N LYS A 326 60.12 35.48 -4.49
CA LYS A 326 59.21 35.56 -3.34
C LYS A 326 57.91 34.79 -3.58
N LEU A 327 57.33 34.90 -4.79
CA LEU A 327 56.11 34.19 -5.15
C LEU A 327 56.29 32.67 -5.07
N HIS A 328 57.33 32.11 -5.70
CA HIS A 328 57.56 30.66 -5.65
C HIS A 328 57.99 30.19 -4.27
N MET A 329 58.82 30.96 -3.56
CA MET A 329 59.25 30.58 -2.21
C MET A 329 58.09 30.52 -1.23
N LYS A 330 57.21 31.53 -1.24
CA LYS A 330 55.99 31.51 -0.42
C LYS A 330 55.15 30.27 -0.70
N ARG A 331 54.96 29.93 -1.98
CA ARG A 331 54.23 28.72 -2.39
C ARG A 331 54.92 27.43 -1.92
N CYS A 332 56.25 27.37 -1.93
CA CYS A 332 57.01 26.23 -1.39
C CYS A 332 56.84 26.08 0.12
N VAL A 333 56.76 27.19 0.87
CA VAL A 333 56.45 27.17 2.31
C VAL A 333 55.01 26.73 2.55
N ASP A 334 54.06 27.34 1.85
CA ASP A 334 52.63 27.10 2.01
C ASP A 334 52.23 25.66 1.62
N SER A 335 52.99 25.02 0.72
CA SER A 335 52.81 23.61 0.36
C SER A 335 53.64 22.62 1.18
N GLY A 336 54.53 23.10 2.05
CA GLY A 336 55.43 22.26 2.85
C GLY A 336 56.64 21.69 2.07
N LEU A 337 56.83 22.07 0.80
CA LEU A 337 58.02 21.76 -0.01
C LEU A 337 59.31 22.33 0.59
N TRP A 338 59.22 23.43 1.33
CA TRP A 338 60.34 24.02 2.06
C TRP A 338 59.90 24.48 3.45
N VAL A 339 60.57 24.02 4.50
CA VAL A 339 60.35 24.47 5.87
C VAL A 339 61.40 25.53 6.19
N PRO A 340 61.02 26.82 6.35
CA PRO A 340 61.96 27.85 6.77
C PRO A 340 62.63 27.42 8.08
N ASN A 341 63.93 27.65 8.20
CA ASN A 341 64.65 27.36 9.43
C ASN A 341 63.95 28.10 10.59
N ALA A 342 63.74 27.41 11.72
CA ALA A 342 63.06 27.97 12.89
C ALA A 342 63.71 29.27 13.43
N ALA A 343 64.93 29.58 13.01
CA ALA A 343 65.63 30.83 13.31
C ALA A 343 65.10 32.07 12.55
N ASP A 344 64.41 31.92 11.41
CA ASP A 344 63.99 33.04 10.57
C ASP A 344 62.54 33.52 10.87
N LEU A 345 61.74 32.71 11.57
CA LEU A 345 60.35 33.01 11.92
C LEU A 345 60.18 33.76 13.25
N GLU A 346 61.24 33.94 14.03
CA GLU A 346 61.22 34.77 15.25
C GLU A 346 61.41 36.28 14.95
N GLY A 347 61.50 36.68 13.67
CA GLY A 347 61.83 38.04 13.27
C GLY A 347 60.68 39.02 13.04
N ASP A 348 59.42 38.56 12.91
CA ASP A 348 58.32 39.43 12.39
C ASP A 348 57.04 39.41 13.25
N LYS A 349 57.20 39.27 14.58
CA LYS A 349 56.13 39.56 15.55
C LYS A 349 56.44 40.86 16.28
N LYS A 350 56.08 42.00 15.68
CA LYS A 350 55.82 43.26 16.38
C LYS A 350 54.83 44.12 15.59
N GLU A 351 53.76 44.49 16.28
CA GLU A 351 52.81 45.58 16.05
C GLU A 351 51.41 45.21 15.49
N GLU A 352 50.40 45.71 16.24
CA GLU A 352 48.94 45.67 16.05
C GLU A 352 48.26 44.35 16.49
N ASP A 353 47.34 44.30 17.46
CA ASP A 353 46.59 45.30 18.22
C ASP A 353 46.00 44.62 19.47
N ASP A 354 45.71 45.41 20.50
CA ASP A 354 45.15 45.05 21.80
C ASP A 354 43.70 44.54 21.69
N SER A 355 43.34 43.49 22.44
CA SER A 355 42.23 43.49 23.43
C SER A 355 41.82 42.08 23.87
N ASP A 356 41.96 41.82 25.18
CA ASP A 356 40.96 41.29 26.13
C ASP A 356 40.10 40.07 25.72
N ASP A 357 39.87 39.03 26.52
CA ASP A 357 40.24 38.76 27.91
C ASP A 357 39.84 37.30 28.25
N VAL A 358 40.43 36.81 29.34
CA VAL A 358 39.91 35.83 30.32
C VAL A 358 39.53 34.38 29.88
N ALA A 359 40.43 33.48 30.32
CA ALA A 359 40.23 32.32 31.21
C ALA A 359 39.11 31.30 30.90
N GLY A 360 39.32 29.99 30.99
CA GLY A 360 40.34 29.22 31.69
C GLY A 360 39.73 27.85 32.06
N GLY A 361 40.56 26.88 32.45
CA GLY A 361 40.11 25.68 33.16
C GLY A 361 40.36 24.37 32.44
N GLU A 362 41.54 23.80 32.68
CA GLU A 362 41.88 22.38 32.54
C GLU A 362 40.95 21.48 33.40
N GLU A 363 40.65 20.26 32.96
CA GLU A 363 41.13 19.03 33.63
C GLU A 363 40.62 17.72 32.95
N LYS A 364 41.61 16.86 32.64
CA LYS A 364 41.73 15.40 32.93
C LYS A 364 40.61 14.44 32.53
N THR A 365 40.84 13.59 31.52
CA THR A 365 41.36 12.20 31.57
C THR A 365 40.48 11.21 32.34
N ASP A 366 39.96 10.17 31.66
CA ASP A 366 40.41 8.78 31.86
C ASP A 366 39.71 7.77 30.93
N ASP A 367 40.50 6.77 30.56
CA ASP A 367 40.27 5.62 29.67
C ASP A 367 39.08 4.71 30.03
N ALA A 368 38.48 4.08 29.00
CA ALA A 368 38.22 2.62 28.98
C ALA A 368 37.66 2.11 27.62
N LYS A 369 38.49 1.32 26.92
CA LYS A 369 38.18 0.14 26.09
C LYS A 369 36.72 -0.37 26.11
N SER A 370 36.12 -0.54 24.92
CA SER A 370 35.79 -1.87 24.34
C SER A 370 34.96 -1.79 23.05
N GLU A 371 35.51 -2.39 21.99
CA GLU A 371 34.84 -3.27 21.01
C GLU A 371 33.48 -2.90 20.36
N SER A 372 33.53 -2.89 19.02
CA SER A 372 32.60 -3.53 18.08
C SER A 372 31.56 -2.66 17.35
N ALA A 373 31.61 -2.79 16.02
CA ALA A 373 30.55 -2.55 15.04
C ALA A 373 30.07 -1.09 14.87
N ALA A 374 30.85 -0.31 14.12
CA ALA A 374 30.31 0.78 13.33
C ALA A 374 29.34 0.18 12.29
N LYS A 375 28.04 0.26 12.61
CA LYS A 375 26.96 0.02 11.66
C LYS A 375 27.04 1.10 10.60
N GLU A 376 27.43 0.74 9.38
CA GLU A 376 27.15 1.54 8.19
C GLU A 376 25.63 1.71 8.10
N GLU A 377 25.17 2.95 8.31
CA GLU A 377 23.78 3.32 8.03
C GLU A 377 23.56 3.23 6.51
N PRO A 378 22.53 2.53 6.02
CA PRO A 378 22.28 2.47 4.59
C PRO A 378 21.91 3.87 4.09
N ILE A 379 22.74 4.41 3.21
CA ILE A 379 22.58 5.70 2.54
C ILE A 379 21.32 5.63 1.66
N TYR A 380 20.18 6.04 2.23
CA TYR A 380 18.86 6.04 1.58
C TYR A 380 18.45 7.42 1.07
N THR A 381 19.37 8.39 1.04
CA THR A 381 19.06 9.82 0.87
C THR A 381 19.46 10.41 -0.48
N GLY A 382 19.69 9.59 -1.52
CA GLY A 382 20.35 10.08 -2.75
C GLY A 382 19.85 9.55 -4.08
N VAL A 383 18.63 9.02 -4.19
CA VAL A 383 18.06 8.67 -5.51
C VAL A 383 16.72 9.39 -5.64
N SER A 384 16.73 10.52 -6.37
CA SER A 384 15.51 11.23 -6.72
C SER A 384 14.74 10.41 -7.75
N THR A 385 13.41 10.43 -7.67
CA THR A 385 12.55 9.83 -8.71
C THR A 385 12.75 10.45 -10.09
N GLU A 386 13.39 11.62 -10.17
CA GLU A 386 13.73 12.29 -11.43
C GLU A 386 14.93 11.67 -12.15
N ASP A 387 15.72 10.82 -11.49
CA ASP A 387 16.90 10.20 -12.12
C ASP A 387 16.52 9.01 -13.02
N VAL A 388 15.29 8.50 -12.95
CA VAL A 388 14.87 7.20 -13.52
C VAL A 388 14.12 7.31 -14.85
N ASP A 389 13.82 8.51 -15.33
CA ASP A 389 13.27 8.75 -16.67
C ASP A 389 14.34 8.90 -17.76
#